data_AF-A0A226ETC2-F1
#
_entry.id   AF-A0A226ETC2-F1
#
_cell.length_a   1.000
_cell.length_b   1.000
_cell.length_c   1.000
_cell.angle_alpha   90.00
_cell.angle_beta   90.00
_cell.angle_gamma   90.00
#
_symmetry.space_group_name_H-M   'P 1'
#
loop_
_entity.id
_entity.type
_entity.pdbx_description
1 polymer ?
#
loop_
_entity_poly.entity_id
_entity_poly.type
_entity_poly.pdbx_seq_one_letter_code
_entity_poly.pdbx_strand_id
1 'polypeptide(L)'
;MAGSDFFCEDCGTEFTLKKSLKKHIKRRKGSKCPTKFRKAVQDPVTGKGVYPCAKEDCDMVFNNHTQRTIHQATHYARSASDEATALFCWKCEICHEYFCEKKSMVKHIDKHRDPLFHANKKPQDRPFTLREGKKIYVCQVANCGAEYIHPEHVSRHEFTIHVDVPLCTKLTRRLLTNKNPLLPRHGFIPRSLPPRTLVDTNLEEELDWIFNWIKGHMEYNIDQHDLRCFWVYFGGALGPKYQMGDDLATFIQHNPDQFYPYIGRDACNSLDIHRHHLVGASPLGDAADQDLVVVCLHREPFEGKWEQKTKQMRMFEACAIEIALTDAEFEPSPGIPQYQFLNKHREYLEIAHRSDTKLAELFEKGIAGFRWLCFDKECKGEDCDAFIHPDWSQDLVVDMSRRQNTCENVKMEFPGPVASRNIPRPISKDTFDTEVRKRVQEFREIVEKHDYSHTVYTILTTDDVLFSPTLSAETICRGIIERKDDQDDQGAIPVYTGVNDEECAARNHSYETSSSVYESVQTGRTALQIATQTFSSRNQARKEEALRLLHSFLHMRFSTSGVNFDILNKHMEWRYLSLCSDEEIKLVIRLAWIGIPPVTFGPLPLQHKFLHGHYPIDLSRQVIDGEVKKI
;
A
#
# COMPACT_ATOMS: atom_id res chain seq x y z
N MET A 1 -27.22 20.62 31.64
CA MET A 1 -26.99 19.31 32.30
C MET A 1 -28.06 18.33 31.83
N ALA A 2 -27.73 17.54 30.81
CA ALA A 2 -28.49 16.37 30.40
C ALA A 2 -27.45 15.28 30.17
N GLY A 3 -27.50 14.22 30.99
CA GLY A 3 -26.50 13.16 31.01
C GLY A 3 -26.45 12.43 29.67
N SER A 4 -25.28 11.97 29.27
CA SER A 4 -25.21 10.96 28.21
C SER A 4 -26.03 9.73 28.66
N ASP A 5 -26.99 9.28 27.87
CA ASP A 5 -27.77 8.06 28.22
C ASP A 5 -26.96 6.77 27.98
N PHE A 6 -25.78 6.88 27.37
CA PHE A 6 -24.95 5.75 26.97
C PHE A 6 -23.53 5.89 27.49
N PHE A 7 -23.37 5.83 28.80
CA PHE A 7 -22.06 5.70 29.43
C PHE A 7 -21.82 4.25 29.84
N CYS A 8 -20.55 3.87 29.90
CA CYS A 8 -20.19 2.60 30.53
C CYS A 8 -20.13 2.82 32.04
N GLU A 9 -21.05 2.19 32.77
CA GLU A 9 -21.16 2.31 34.24
C GLU A 9 -19.84 2.00 34.97
N ASP A 10 -18.99 1.16 34.39
CA ASP A 10 -17.75 0.71 35.04
C ASP A 10 -16.51 1.58 34.75
N CYS A 11 -16.52 2.41 33.71
CA CYS A 11 -15.37 3.28 33.42
C CYS A 11 -15.72 4.73 33.14
N GLY A 12 -16.99 5.12 33.33
CA GLY A 12 -17.49 6.47 33.13
C GLY A 12 -17.28 7.02 31.72
N THR A 13 -16.91 6.15 30.77
CA THR A 13 -16.67 6.56 29.39
C THR A 13 -18.03 6.81 28.75
N GLU A 14 -18.26 8.04 28.33
CA GLU A 14 -19.48 8.43 27.65
C GLU A 14 -19.37 8.08 26.17
N PHE A 15 -20.43 7.46 25.64
CA PHE A 15 -20.53 7.15 24.22
C PHE A 15 -21.61 8.01 23.60
N THR A 16 -21.30 8.51 22.42
CA THR A 16 -22.24 9.29 21.62
C THR A 16 -23.29 8.40 20.97
N LEU A 17 -22.95 7.14 20.66
CA LEU A 17 -23.83 6.17 19.99
C LEU A 17 -24.00 4.90 20.84
N LYS A 18 -25.24 4.41 20.98
CA LYS A 18 -25.53 3.11 21.64
C LYS A 18 -24.77 1.93 21.00
N LYS A 19 -24.53 1.97 19.68
CA LYS A 19 -23.70 0.97 18.98
C LYS A 19 -22.23 1.00 19.41
N SER A 20 -21.72 2.18 19.76
CA SER A 20 -20.36 2.38 20.26
C SER A 20 -20.23 1.92 21.71
N LEU A 21 -21.22 2.21 22.57
CA LEU A 21 -21.34 1.61 23.91
C LEU A 21 -21.43 0.08 23.81
N LYS A 22 -22.27 -0.47 22.91
CA LYS A 22 -22.36 -1.92 22.69
C LYS A 22 -21.03 -2.52 22.20
N LYS A 23 -20.33 -1.88 21.26
CA LYS A 23 -18.99 -2.31 20.81
C LYS A 23 -17.96 -2.21 21.93
N HIS A 24 -18.06 -1.19 22.78
CA HIS A 24 -17.20 -0.99 23.94
C HIS A 24 -17.43 -2.08 24.99
N ILE A 25 -18.69 -2.30 25.40
CA ILE A 25 -19.10 -3.36 26.32
C ILE A 25 -18.71 -4.74 25.77
N LYS A 26 -18.95 -5.00 24.48
CA LYS A 26 -18.56 -6.26 23.82
C LYS A 26 -17.04 -6.48 23.77
N ARG A 27 -16.25 -5.41 23.88
CA ARG A 27 -14.78 -5.47 23.98
C ARG A 27 -14.28 -5.56 25.42
N ARG A 28 -15.17 -5.48 26.43
CA ARG A 28 -14.83 -5.71 27.84
C ARG A 28 -14.56 -7.19 28.08
N LYS A 29 -13.59 -7.47 28.95
CA LYS A 29 -13.36 -8.80 29.54
C LYS A 29 -13.62 -8.68 31.04
N GLY A 30 -14.65 -9.35 31.54
CA GLY A 30 -15.14 -9.14 32.90
C GLY A 30 -15.60 -7.69 33.12
N SER A 31 -15.30 -7.13 34.29
CA SER A 31 -15.65 -5.75 34.67
C SER A 31 -14.78 -4.66 34.02
N LYS A 32 -13.80 -4.98 33.16
CA LYS A 32 -12.77 -4.01 32.71
C LYS A 32 -12.96 -3.46 31.29
N CYS A 33 -12.84 -2.14 31.14
CA CYS A 33 -12.95 -1.39 29.87
C CYS A 33 -11.68 -1.39 29.00
N PRO A 34 -11.78 -1.23 27.65
CA PRO A 34 -10.63 -1.14 26.75
C PRO A 34 -9.70 0.05 27.04
N THR A 35 -8.40 -0.21 27.10
CA THR A 35 -7.33 0.65 27.62
C THR A 35 -7.00 1.92 26.82
N LYS A 36 -7.25 1.94 25.52
CA LYS A 36 -6.82 2.99 24.59
C LYS A 36 -7.60 4.32 24.64
N PHE A 37 -8.54 4.48 25.56
CA PHE A 37 -9.46 5.63 25.59
C PHE A 37 -9.53 6.36 26.94
N ARG A 38 -8.61 6.07 27.88
CA ARG A 38 -8.56 6.81 29.15
C ARG A 38 -7.92 8.19 28.96
N LYS A 39 -8.68 9.25 29.26
CA LYS A 39 -8.22 10.66 29.27
C LYS A 39 -7.05 10.86 30.24
N ALA A 40 -6.24 11.89 30.01
CA ALA A 40 -5.23 12.33 30.96
C ALA A 40 -5.91 12.83 32.25
N VAL A 41 -5.34 12.45 33.39
CA VAL A 41 -5.71 12.97 34.71
C VAL A 41 -4.74 14.11 35.03
N GLN A 42 -5.20 15.21 35.62
CA GLN A 42 -4.28 16.25 36.09
C GLN A 42 -3.46 15.73 37.27
N ASP A 43 -2.14 15.84 37.17
CA ASP A 43 -1.25 15.64 38.30
C ASP A 43 -1.43 16.79 39.30
N PRO A 44 -1.86 16.53 40.54
CA PRO A 44 -2.10 17.55 41.54
C PRO A 44 -0.84 18.31 41.98
N VAL A 45 0.36 17.79 41.71
CA VAL A 45 1.64 18.41 42.08
C VAL A 45 2.19 19.27 40.93
N THR A 46 2.11 18.78 39.69
CA THR A 46 2.74 19.45 38.54
C THR A 46 1.77 20.20 37.63
N GLY A 47 0.46 19.98 37.79
CA GLY A 47 -0.60 20.54 36.94
C GLY A 47 -0.64 19.99 35.52
N LYS A 48 0.28 19.08 35.16
CA LYS A 48 0.39 18.48 33.82
C LYS A 48 -0.53 17.27 33.69
N GLY A 49 -1.01 17.03 32.47
CA GLY A 49 -1.81 15.84 32.16
C GLY A 49 -0.96 14.57 32.22
N VAL A 50 -1.34 13.64 33.08
CA VAL A 50 -0.67 12.35 33.26
C VAL A 50 -1.62 11.19 32.99
N TYR A 51 -1.05 10.04 32.63
CA TYR A 51 -1.79 8.89 32.12
C TYR A 51 -1.57 7.69 33.06
N PRO A 52 -2.37 7.53 34.13
CA PRO A 52 -2.23 6.41 35.06
C PRO A 52 -2.52 5.07 34.39
N CYS A 53 -1.87 4.01 34.86
CA CYS A 53 -2.12 2.64 34.44
C CYS A 53 -3.59 2.25 34.68
N ALA A 54 -4.09 1.29 33.90
CA ALA A 54 -5.50 0.89 33.97
C ALA A 54 -5.79 -0.23 34.97
N LYS A 55 -4.73 -0.83 35.51
CA LYS A 55 -4.81 -1.93 36.46
C LYS A 55 -4.85 -1.33 37.88
N GLU A 56 -5.85 -1.73 38.68
CA GLU A 56 -6.13 -1.12 40.01
C GLU A 56 -5.00 -1.29 41.02
N ASP A 57 -4.18 -2.34 40.89
CA ASP A 57 -2.99 -2.61 41.71
C ASP A 57 -1.70 -2.08 41.07
N CYS A 58 -1.80 -1.18 40.08
CA CYS A 58 -0.65 -0.61 39.40
C CYS A 58 -0.66 0.92 39.47
N ASP A 59 0.17 1.44 40.37
CA ASP A 59 0.31 2.88 40.64
C ASP A 59 1.21 3.61 39.63
N MET A 60 1.55 2.97 38.50
CA MET A 60 2.41 3.56 37.50
C MET A 60 1.68 4.65 36.71
N VAL A 61 2.29 5.83 36.64
CA VAL A 61 1.77 7.00 35.95
C VAL A 61 2.74 7.42 34.85
N PHE A 62 2.22 7.78 33.68
CA PHE A 62 3.02 8.07 32.49
C PHE A 62 2.76 9.48 31.97
N ASN A 63 3.77 10.06 31.33
CA ASN A 63 3.68 11.42 30.78
C ASN A 63 2.93 11.47 29.44
N ASN A 64 2.78 10.33 28.77
CA ASN A 64 1.99 10.23 27.53
C ASN A 64 1.28 8.89 27.38
N HIS A 65 0.26 8.89 26.51
CA HIS A 65 -0.56 7.73 26.19
C HIS A 65 0.25 6.55 25.64
N THR A 66 1.27 6.82 24.82
CA THR A 66 2.11 5.79 24.18
C THR A 66 2.86 4.97 25.23
N GLN A 67 3.50 5.65 26.18
CA GLN A 67 4.21 5.01 27.29
C GLN A 67 3.25 4.19 28.17
N ARG A 68 2.07 4.74 28.49
CA ARG A 68 1.03 3.98 29.22
C ARG A 68 0.61 2.74 28.46
N THR A 69 0.39 2.85 27.16
CA THR A 69 -0.08 1.72 26.32
C THR A 69 0.97 0.61 26.26
N ILE A 70 2.25 0.97 26.08
CA ILE A 70 3.37 0.03 26.12
C ILE A 70 3.43 -0.66 27.49
N HIS A 71 3.31 0.10 28.57
CA HIS A 71 3.31 -0.47 29.92
C HIS A 71 2.11 -1.38 30.17
N GLN A 72 0.89 -0.99 29.79
CA GLN A 72 -0.32 -1.79 30.00
C GLN A 72 -0.26 -3.12 29.26
N ALA A 73 0.44 -3.17 28.12
CA ALA A 73 0.68 -4.43 27.41
C ALA A 73 1.46 -5.45 28.27
N THR A 74 2.12 -5.03 29.36
CA THR A 74 2.77 -5.93 30.34
C THR A 74 1.78 -6.58 31.32
N HIS A 75 0.58 -5.99 31.48
CA HIS A 75 -0.51 -6.49 32.34
C HIS A 75 -1.43 -7.45 31.59
N TYR A 76 -0.84 -8.43 30.92
CA TYR A 76 -1.57 -9.52 30.32
C TYR A 76 -1.56 -10.75 31.23
N ALA A 77 -2.57 -11.63 31.09
CA ALA A 77 -2.63 -12.85 31.87
C ALA A 77 -1.40 -13.70 31.58
N ARG A 78 -0.76 -14.27 32.60
CA ARG A 78 0.38 -15.21 32.43
C ARG A 78 0.04 -16.61 32.90
N SER A 79 -1.05 -16.74 33.65
CA SER A 79 -1.56 -17.99 34.20
C SER A 79 -3.08 -17.91 34.32
N ALA A 80 -3.73 -19.05 34.60
CA ALA A 80 -5.18 -19.12 34.79
C ALA A 80 -5.67 -18.29 35.98
N SER A 81 -4.85 -18.15 37.04
CA SER A 81 -5.18 -17.34 38.21
C SER A 81 -5.19 -15.84 37.92
N ASP A 82 -4.49 -15.40 36.87
CA ASP A 82 -4.36 -13.98 36.52
C ASP A 82 -5.41 -13.53 35.48
N GLU A 83 -6.20 -14.44 34.92
CA GLU A 83 -7.17 -14.13 33.86
C GLU A 83 -8.20 -13.08 34.30
N ALA A 84 -8.64 -13.15 35.57
CA ALA A 84 -9.62 -12.23 36.13
C ALA A 84 -9.04 -10.82 36.37
N THR A 85 -7.73 -10.73 36.62
CA THR A 85 -7.07 -9.48 37.04
C THR A 85 -6.30 -8.80 35.90
N ALA A 86 -5.96 -9.52 34.83
CA ALA A 86 -5.25 -8.99 33.67
C ALA A 86 -6.08 -8.01 32.82
N LEU A 87 -5.39 -7.08 32.14
CA LEU A 87 -5.99 -6.17 31.15
C LEU A 87 -6.13 -6.81 29.77
N PHE A 88 -5.20 -7.70 29.41
CA PHE A 88 -5.20 -8.42 28.15
C PHE A 88 -5.13 -9.93 28.41
N CYS A 89 -5.94 -10.72 27.71
CA CYS A 89 -5.95 -12.18 27.88
C CYS A 89 -6.18 -12.86 26.54
N TRP A 90 -5.12 -13.03 25.74
CA TRP A 90 -5.17 -13.84 24.52
C TRP A 90 -4.56 -15.19 24.83
N LYS A 91 -5.39 -16.22 24.98
CA LYS A 91 -4.98 -17.57 25.38
C LYS A 91 -4.95 -18.49 24.17
N CYS A 92 -3.86 -19.23 23.99
CA CYS A 92 -3.81 -20.30 23.01
C CYS A 92 -4.74 -21.45 23.44
N GLU A 93 -5.66 -21.86 22.58
CA GLU A 93 -6.58 -22.98 22.91
C GLU A 93 -5.87 -24.35 22.90
N ILE A 94 -4.67 -24.44 22.32
CA ILE A 94 -3.92 -25.69 22.15
C ILE A 94 -2.98 -25.96 23.34
N CYS A 95 -2.12 -25.00 23.71
CA CYS A 95 -1.18 -25.18 24.83
C CYS A 95 -1.46 -24.27 26.04
N HIS A 96 -2.51 -23.46 25.98
CA HIS A 96 -2.93 -22.57 27.08
C HIS A 96 -1.91 -21.49 27.47
N GLU A 97 -0.91 -21.20 26.61
CA GLU A 97 -0.02 -20.04 26.76
C GLU A 97 -0.76 -18.72 26.50
N TYR A 98 -0.37 -17.66 27.19
CA TYR A 98 -1.04 -16.36 27.14
C TYR A 98 -0.19 -15.29 26.46
N PHE A 99 -0.87 -14.35 25.81
CA PHE A 99 -0.25 -13.27 25.03
C PHE A 99 -0.89 -11.92 25.33
N CYS A 100 -0.09 -10.87 25.25
CA CYS A 100 -0.54 -9.48 25.37
C CYS A 100 -1.34 -9.01 24.15
N GLU A 101 -1.07 -9.56 22.96
CA GLU A 101 -1.72 -9.16 21.71
C GLU A 101 -2.25 -10.35 20.91
N LYS A 102 -3.39 -10.15 20.23
CA LYS A 102 -3.99 -11.14 19.33
C LYS A 102 -3.03 -11.56 18.21
N LYS A 103 -2.29 -10.63 17.61
CA LYS A 103 -1.33 -10.93 16.53
C LYS A 103 -0.24 -11.89 17.01
N SER A 104 0.25 -11.71 18.23
CA SER A 104 1.26 -12.56 18.85
C SER A 104 0.71 -13.96 19.17
N MET A 105 -0.52 -14.03 19.69
CA MET A 105 -1.22 -15.31 19.91
C MET A 105 -1.46 -16.05 18.58
N VAL A 106 -1.91 -15.37 17.52
CA VAL A 106 -2.11 -15.97 16.20
C VAL A 106 -0.78 -16.53 15.67
N LYS A 107 0.31 -15.75 15.70
CA LYS A 107 1.66 -16.22 15.36
C LYS A 107 2.12 -17.42 16.20
N HIS A 108 1.66 -17.53 17.44
CA HIS A 108 1.96 -18.66 18.31
C HIS A 108 1.10 -19.89 18.01
N ILE A 109 -0.22 -19.74 17.76
CA ILE A 109 -1.09 -20.85 17.35
C ILE A 109 -0.55 -21.52 16.08
N ASP A 110 0.05 -20.73 15.20
CA ASP A 110 0.73 -21.22 14.00
C ASP A 110 1.88 -22.18 14.30
N LYS A 111 2.49 -22.10 15.49
CA LYS A 111 3.55 -23.01 15.94
C LYS A 111 3.05 -24.39 16.34
N HIS A 112 1.78 -24.52 16.76
CA HIS A 112 1.18 -25.81 17.10
C HIS A 112 0.79 -26.65 15.89
N ARG A 113 0.71 -26.01 14.71
CA ARG A 113 0.27 -26.65 13.47
C ARG A 113 1.41 -27.32 12.68
N ASP A 114 2.64 -27.28 13.20
CA ASP A 114 3.81 -27.89 12.57
C ASP A 114 4.35 -29.04 13.45
N PRO A 115 4.23 -30.31 13.03
CA PRO A 115 4.76 -31.47 13.75
C PRO A 115 6.29 -31.45 13.95
N LEU A 116 7.02 -30.61 13.21
CA LEU A 116 8.46 -30.42 13.33
C LEU A 116 8.83 -29.25 14.27
N PHE A 117 7.85 -28.57 14.86
CA PHE A 117 8.10 -27.52 15.82
C PHE A 117 8.43 -28.11 17.20
N HIS A 118 9.71 -28.42 17.41
CA HIS A 118 10.24 -28.41 18.76
C HIS A 118 10.05 -26.98 19.31
N ALA A 119 9.06 -26.82 20.19
CA ALA A 119 8.85 -25.62 20.99
C ALA A 119 10.22 -25.04 21.35
N ASN A 120 10.54 -23.85 20.81
CA ASN A 120 11.78 -23.10 21.02
C ASN A 120 12.62 -23.74 22.11
N LYS A 121 13.52 -24.68 21.74
CA LYS A 121 14.61 -25.03 22.66
C LYS A 121 15.19 -23.66 23.04
N LYS A 122 15.26 -23.38 24.34
CA LYS A 122 15.86 -22.16 24.91
C LYS A 122 16.97 -21.69 23.99
N PRO A 123 17.06 -20.39 23.63
CA PRO A 123 18.00 -19.92 22.63
C PRO A 123 19.34 -20.59 22.89
N GLN A 124 19.74 -21.49 21.99
CA GLN A 124 21.11 -21.98 22.02
C GLN A 124 21.97 -20.73 22.02
N ASP A 125 22.95 -20.64 22.92
CA ASP A 125 23.86 -19.51 23.04
C ASP A 125 24.50 -19.24 21.67
N ARG A 126 23.86 -18.37 20.88
CA ARG A 126 24.40 -17.96 19.59
C ARG A 126 25.59 -17.07 19.90
N PRO A 127 26.75 -17.32 19.27
CA PRO A 127 27.89 -16.46 19.44
C PRO A 127 27.51 -15.02 19.06
N PHE A 128 27.88 -14.09 19.94
CA PHE A 128 27.70 -12.66 19.73
C PHE A 128 28.99 -11.93 20.07
N THR A 129 29.19 -10.78 19.43
CA THR A 129 30.25 -9.84 19.80
C THR A 129 29.62 -8.65 20.51
N LEU A 130 30.33 -8.07 21.48
CA LEU A 130 29.91 -6.81 22.11
C LEU A 130 30.56 -5.65 21.35
N ARG A 131 29.74 -4.76 20.80
CA ARG A 131 30.18 -3.47 20.26
C ARG A 131 29.36 -2.38 20.92
N GLU A 132 30.04 -1.43 21.56
CA GLU A 132 29.41 -0.30 22.25
C GLU A 132 28.32 -0.72 23.28
N GLY A 133 28.57 -1.82 24.00
CA GLY A 133 27.61 -2.37 24.97
C GLY A 133 26.39 -3.07 24.38
N LYS A 134 26.27 -3.16 23.04
CA LYS A 134 25.20 -3.89 22.35
C LYS A 134 25.71 -5.25 21.89
N LYS A 135 24.88 -6.29 22.06
CA LYS A 135 25.13 -7.62 21.51
C LYS A 135 24.88 -7.58 20.00
N ILE A 136 25.89 -7.95 19.24
CA ILE A 136 25.84 -8.08 17.78
C ILE A 136 25.98 -9.56 17.43
N TYR A 137 24.96 -10.10 16.80
CA TYR A 137 24.91 -11.47 16.30
C TYR A 137 25.26 -11.47 14.82
N VAL A 138 26.26 -12.26 14.43
CA VAL A 138 26.75 -12.33 13.05
C VAL A 138 26.28 -13.64 12.42
N CYS A 139 25.82 -13.57 11.17
CA CYS A 139 25.51 -14.76 10.38
C CYS A 139 26.74 -15.66 10.25
N GLN A 140 26.59 -16.95 10.56
CA GLN A 140 27.69 -17.92 10.56
C GLN A 140 27.92 -18.57 9.18
N VAL A 141 27.12 -18.22 8.18
CA VAL A 141 27.31 -18.73 6.81
C VAL A 141 28.52 -18.04 6.20
N ALA A 142 29.41 -18.86 5.63
CA ALA A 142 30.66 -18.39 5.03
C ALA A 142 30.39 -17.26 4.02
N ASN A 143 31.20 -16.19 4.09
CA ASN A 143 31.13 -15.02 3.22
C ASN A 143 29.85 -14.17 3.30
N CYS A 144 28.97 -14.40 4.29
CA CYS A 144 27.80 -13.54 4.47
C CYS A 144 28.12 -12.26 5.25
N GLY A 145 28.67 -12.40 6.46
CA GLY A 145 29.05 -11.25 7.31
C GLY A 145 27.88 -10.39 7.80
N ALA A 146 26.62 -10.75 7.54
CA ALA A 146 25.46 -9.95 7.95
C ALA A 146 25.32 -9.88 9.48
N GLU A 147 25.07 -8.67 10.00
CA GLU A 147 25.02 -8.37 11.43
C GLU A 147 23.64 -7.96 11.91
N TYR A 148 23.26 -8.41 13.10
CA TYR A 148 21.96 -8.13 13.69
C TYR A 148 22.04 -7.92 15.19
N ILE A 149 21.15 -7.08 15.73
CA ILE A 149 21.08 -6.78 17.17
C ILE A 149 20.30 -7.87 17.95
N HIS A 150 19.53 -8.70 17.24
CA HIS A 150 18.68 -9.71 17.83
C HIS A 150 18.93 -11.10 17.22
N PRO A 151 19.01 -12.18 18.01
CA PRO A 151 19.33 -13.53 17.53
C PRO A 151 18.27 -14.11 16.59
N GLU A 152 16.99 -13.75 16.78
CA GLU A 152 15.90 -14.14 15.91
C GLU A 152 16.03 -13.54 14.51
N HIS A 153 16.67 -12.36 14.37
CA HIS A 153 16.88 -11.73 13.07
C HIS A 153 17.97 -12.45 12.28
N VAL A 154 19.05 -12.90 12.92
CA VAL A 154 20.05 -13.77 12.26
C VAL A 154 19.42 -15.09 11.85
N SER A 155 18.64 -15.70 12.75
CA SER A 155 17.97 -16.98 12.47
C SER A 155 17.00 -16.85 11.28
N ARG A 156 16.27 -15.73 11.19
CA ARG A 156 15.41 -15.42 10.05
C ARG A 156 16.24 -15.19 8.80
N HIS A 157 17.31 -14.39 8.88
CA HIS A 157 18.21 -14.12 7.76
C HIS A 157 18.80 -15.40 7.18
N GLU A 158 19.41 -16.24 8.01
CA GLU A 158 19.97 -17.54 7.60
C GLU A 158 18.93 -18.40 6.91
N PHE A 159 17.74 -18.51 7.50
CA PHE A 159 16.64 -19.22 6.86
C PHE A 159 16.28 -18.60 5.51
N THR A 160 16.08 -17.28 5.43
CA THR A 160 15.60 -16.63 4.21
C THR A 160 16.63 -16.59 3.09
N ILE A 161 17.92 -16.42 3.40
CA ILE A 161 18.99 -16.14 2.42
C ILE A 161 19.86 -17.37 2.13
N HIS A 162 20.03 -18.28 3.09
CA HIS A 162 21.01 -19.37 2.98
C HIS A 162 20.41 -20.77 2.98
N VAL A 163 19.16 -20.95 3.42
CA VAL A 163 18.51 -22.27 3.38
C VAL A 163 17.77 -22.43 2.06
N ASP A 164 18.23 -23.34 1.21
CA ASP A 164 17.54 -23.67 -0.03
C ASP A 164 16.23 -24.41 0.20
N VAL A 165 15.34 -24.36 -0.80
CA VAL A 165 14.06 -25.08 -0.79
C VAL A 165 14.07 -26.04 -1.99
N PRO A 166 14.51 -27.29 -1.79
CA PRO A 166 14.56 -28.27 -2.88
C PRO A 166 13.19 -28.50 -3.52
N LEU A 167 13.19 -28.86 -4.81
CA LEU A 167 11.98 -29.24 -5.54
C LEU A 167 11.21 -30.34 -4.80
N CYS A 168 9.88 -30.26 -4.85
CA CYS A 168 8.95 -31.20 -4.23
C CYS A 168 9.11 -31.36 -2.70
N THR A 169 9.82 -30.45 -2.03
CA THR A 169 9.87 -30.44 -0.56
C THR A 169 8.50 -30.13 0.04
N LYS A 170 8.11 -30.82 1.11
CA LYS A 170 6.87 -30.54 1.84
C LYS A 170 6.78 -29.06 2.24
N LEU A 171 5.78 -28.36 1.69
CA LEU A 171 5.57 -26.94 1.93
C LEU A 171 4.99 -26.71 3.34
N THR A 172 5.82 -26.21 4.25
CA THR A 172 5.39 -25.79 5.58
C THR A 172 4.89 -24.35 5.56
N ARG A 173 4.08 -23.96 6.55
CA ARG A 173 3.66 -22.56 6.71
C ARG A 173 4.85 -21.60 6.80
N ARG A 174 5.96 -22.02 7.40
CA ARG A 174 7.18 -21.20 7.49
C ARG A 174 7.76 -20.90 6.11
N LEU A 175 7.77 -21.89 5.20
CA LEU A 175 8.18 -21.71 3.81
C LEU A 175 7.21 -20.75 3.10
N LEU A 176 5.91 -21.05 3.14
CA LEU A 176 4.88 -20.23 2.48
C LEU A 176 4.91 -18.76 2.93
N THR A 177 5.25 -18.48 4.19
CA THR A 177 5.22 -17.10 4.73
C THR A 177 6.55 -16.35 4.59
N ASN A 178 7.70 -17.03 4.65
CA ASN A 178 9.01 -16.37 4.70
C ASN A 178 9.86 -16.59 3.44
N LYS A 179 9.49 -17.53 2.57
CA LYS A 179 10.20 -17.81 1.32
C LYS A 179 9.29 -17.48 0.14
N ASN A 180 9.61 -16.38 -0.53
CA ASN A 180 9.03 -16.01 -1.82
C ASN A 180 9.53 -16.99 -2.91
N PRO A 181 8.63 -17.75 -3.58
CA PRO A 181 9.01 -18.73 -4.61
C PRO A 181 9.63 -18.11 -5.88
N LEU A 182 9.58 -16.80 -6.03
CA LEU A 182 10.04 -16.07 -7.22
C LEU A 182 11.41 -15.42 -7.04
N LEU A 183 11.97 -15.43 -5.83
CA LEU A 183 13.29 -14.84 -5.57
C LEU A 183 14.37 -15.93 -5.62
N PRO A 184 15.42 -15.79 -6.45
CA PRO A 184 16.49 -16.79 -6.55
C PRO A 184 17.08 -17.17 -5.18
N ARG A 185 17.45 -16.16 -4.38
CA ARG A 185 17.96 -16.31 -3.01
C ARG A 185 17.05 -17.05 -2.03
N HIS A 186 15.81 -17.39 -2.41
CA HIS A 186 14.85 -18.10 -1.57
C HIS A 186 14.69 -19.59 -1.93
N GLY A 187 15.54 -20.13 -2.81
CA GLY A 187 15.65 -21.58 -2.98
C GLY A 187 15.86 -22.05 -4.42
N PHE A 188 16.39 -21.20 -5.30
CA PHE A 188 16.88 -21.66 -6.60
C PHE A 188 18.03 -20.80 -7.10
N ILE A 189 18.96 -21.45 -7.80
CA ILE A 189 20.02 -20.76 -8.51
C ILE A 189 19.47 -20.44 -9.91
N PRO A 190 19.58 -19.20 -10.41
CA PRO A 190 19.16 -18.90 -11.77
C PRO A 190 19.85 -19.83 -12.76
N ARG A 191 19.10 -20.32 -13.75
CA ARG A 191 19.58 -21.19 -14.83
C ARG A 191 20.21 -22.51 -14.35
N SER A 192 19.90 -22.98 -13.14
CA SER A 192 20.49 -24.21 -12.63
C SER A 192 19.76 -25.49 -13.02
N LEU A 193 18.53 -25.38 -13.57
CA LEU A 193 17.69 -26.52 -13.90
C LEU A 193 17.54 -26.66 -15.43
N PRO A 194 17.49 -27.88 -15.99
CA PRO A 194 17.05 -28.06 -17.37
C PRO A 194 15.51 -27.93 -17.46
N PRO A 195 14.96 -27.37 -18.55
CA PRO A 195 13.54 -27.43 -18.84
C PRO A 195 12.99 -28.86 -18.84
N ARG A 196 11.71 -29.02 -18.49
CA ARG A 196 11.04 -30.31 -18.52
C ARG A 196 10.45 -30.59 -19.90
N THR A 197 10.46 -31.86 -20.30
CA THR A 197 9.74 -32.30 -21.50
C THR A 197 8.30 -32.65 -21.13
N LEU A 198 7.37 -32.60 -22.10
CA LEU A 198 5.96 -32.96 -21.85
C LEU A 198 5.77 -34.44 -21.46
N VAL A 199 6.79 -35.29 -21.66
CA VAL A 199 6.79 -36.71 -21.30
C VAL A 199 7.44 -36.98 -19.94
N ASP A 200 7.95 -35.95 -19.27
CA ASP A 200 8.57 -36.10 -17.95
C ASP A 200 7.53 -36.51 -16.91
N THR A 201 7.76 -37.64 -16.26
CA THR A 201 6.83 -38.24 -15.29
C THR A 201 6.67 -37.38 -14.04
N ASN A 202 7.66 -36.53 -13.73
CA ASN A 202 7.64 -35.68 -12.54
C ASN A 202 7.06 -34.29 -12.82
N LEU A 203 6.76 -33.96 -14.09
CA LEU A 203 6.31 -32.62 -14.48
C LEU A 203 5.07 -32.19 -13.69
N GLU A 204 4.01 -33.01 -13.69
CA GLU A 204 2.75 -32.64 -13.03
C GLU A 204 2.91 -32.49 -11.51
N GLU A 205 3.73 -33.33 -10.87
CA GLU A 205 4.04 -33.21 -9.44
C GLU A 205 4.78 -31.90 -9.13
N GLU A 206 5.78 -31.55 -9.94
CA GLU A 206 6.52 -30.30 -9.78
C GLU A 206 5.64 -29.07 -10.03
N LEU A 207 4.76 -29.12 -11.05
CA LEU A 207 3.80 -28.06 -11.38
C LEU A 207 2.82 -27.82 -10.23
N ASP A 208 2.23 -28.88 -9.68
CA ASP A 208 1.33 -28.78 -8.53
C ASP A 208 2.08 -28.29 -7.29
N TRP A 209 3.32 -28.73 -7.07
CA TRP A 209 4.14 -28.27 -5.96
C TRP A 209 4.41 -26.76 -6.03
N ILE A 210 4.92 -26.25 -7.15
CA ILE A 210 5.23 -24.82 -7.27
C ILE A 210 3.95 -23.97 -7.27
N PHE A 211 2.86 -24.47 -7.86
CA PHE A 211 1.55 -23.83 -7.79
C PHE A 211 1.09 -23.65 -6.34
N ASN A 212 1.16 -24.71 -5.52
CA ASN A 212 0.80 -24.64 -4.11
C ASN A 212 1.70 -23.68 -3.32
N TRP A 213 2.98 -23.58 -3.66
CA TRP A 213 3.88 -22.62 -3.02
C TRP A 213 3.52 -21.18 -3.41
N ILE A 214 3.31 -20.90 -4.69
CA ILE A 214 2.86 -19.59 -5.20
C ILE A 214 1.55 -19.20 -4.53
N LYS A 215 0.55 -20.09 -4.54
CA LYS A 215 -0.77 -19.85 -3.96
C LYS A 215 -0.69 -19.56 -2.46
N GLY A 216 -0.01 -20.42 -1.69
CA GLY A 216 0.13 -20.22 -0.25
C GLY A 216 0.94 -18.96 0.11
N HIS A 217 1.96 -18.60 -0.67
CA HIS A 217 2.70 -17.34 -0.47
C HIS A 217 1.85 -16.12 -0.83
N MET A 218 1.10 -16.20 -1.94
CA MET A 218 0.16 -15.16 -2.36
C MET A 218 -0.91 -14.92 -1.30
N GLU A 219 -1.61 -15.97 -0.86
CA GLU A 219 -2.63 -15.90 0.19
C GLU A 219 -2.09 -15.25 1.47
N TYR A 220 -0.88 -15.62 1.92
CA TYR A 220 -0.26 -14.95 3.06
C TYR A 220 -0.05 -13.44 2.83
N ASN A 221 0.44 -13.03 1.65
CA ASN A 221 0.60 -11.61 1.34
C ASN A 221 -0.75 -10.88 1.33
N ILE A 222 -1.79 -11.49 0.77
CA ILE A 222 -3.15 -10.96 0.78
C ILE A 222 -3.68 -10.82 2.20
N ASP A 223 -3.54 -11.84 3.04
CA ASP A 223 -3.95 -11.81 4.44
C ASP A 223 -3.23 -10.68 5.20
N GLN A 224 -1.93 -10.45 4.93
CA GLN A 224 -1.22 -9.32 5.52
C GLN A 224 -1.75 -7.97 5.06
N HIS A 225 -2.32 -7.87 3.85
CA HIS A 225 -3.00 -6.67 3.38
C HIS A 225 -4.39 -6.53 4.01
N ASP A 226 -5.16 -7.62 4.11
CA ASP A 226 -6.50 -7.65 4.71
C ASP A 226 -6.48 -7.20 6.17
N LEU A 227 -5.42 -7.57 6.91
CA LEU A 227 -5.21 -7.15 8.30
C LEU A 227 -4.85 -5.67 8.48
N ARG A 228 -4.46 -4.95 7.42
CA ARG A 228 -4.13 -3.51 7.50
C ARG A 228 -5.40 -2.68 7.41
N CYS A 229 -5.47 -1.62 8.20
CA CYS A 229 -6.49 -0.58 8.01
C CYS A 229 -6.01 0.38 6.94
N PHE A 230 -6.88 0.70 5.98
CA PHE A 230 -6.64 1.75 5.00
C PHE A 230 -7.35 3.01 5.46
N TRP A 231 -6.83 4.18 5.06
CA TRP A 231 -7.32 5.44 5.58
C TRP A 231 -7.53 6.44 4.47
N VAL A 232 -8.57 7.26 4.61
CA VAL A 232 -8.61 8.59 3.99
C VAL A 232 -8.40 9.59 5.11
N TYR A 233 -7.33 10.38 5.02
CA TYR A 233 -7.03 11.43 5.98
C TYR A 233 -7.44 12.79 5.43
N PHE A 234 -7.88 13.64 6.35
CA PHE A 234 -8.19 15.04 6.12
C PHE A 234 -7.16 15.86 6.86
N GLY A 235 -6.13 16.28 6.13
CA GLY A 235 -5.08 17.14 6.64
C GLY A 235 -5.26 18.58 6.15
N GLY A 236 -4.26 19.41 6.43
CA GLY A 236 -4.17 20.74 5.85
C GLY A 236 -2.93 21.47 6.32
N ALA A 237 -2.66 22.61 5.69
CA ALA A 237 -1.62 23.55 6.12
C ALA A 237 -2.27 24.79 6.75
N LEU A 238 -1.66 25.28 7.82
CA LEU A 238 -2.06 26.53 8.48
C LEU A 238 -1.20 27.67 7.94
N GLY A 239 -1.86 28.75 7.53
CA GLY A 239 -1.22 29.92 6.94
C GLY A 239 -0.32 30.68 7.92
N PRO A 240 0.44 31.66 7.42
CA PRO A 240 1.48 32.37 8.19
C PRO A 240 0.97 33.10 9.45
N LYS A 241 -0.35 33.33 9.56
CA LYS A 241 -0.95 33.95 10.76
C LYS A 241 -1.01 33.01 11.96
N TYR A 242 -0.93 31.69 11.76
CA TYR A 242 -0.96 30.72 12.85
C TYR A 242 0.33 30.77 13.67
N GLN A 243 0.22 30.81 15.00
CA GLN A 243 1.37 30.67 15.88
C GLN A 243 1.35 29.29 16.55
N MET A 244 2.51 28.65 16.64
CA MET A 244 2.63 27.33 17.26
C MET A 244 2.15 27.39 18.72
N GLY A 245 1.17 26.55 19.05
CA GLY A 245 0.55 26.50 20.38
C GLY A 245 -0.81 27.21 20.47
N ASP A 246 -1.22 27.95 19.44
CA ASP A 246 -2.58 28.48 19.35
C ASP A 246 -3.61 27.34 19.24
N ASP A 247 -4.81 27.55 19.80
CA ASP A 247 -5.92 26.60 19.69
C ASP A 247 -6.36 26.48 18.21
N LEU A 248 -6.14 25.29 17.65
CA LEU A 248 -6.38 24.99 16.23
C LEU A 248 -7.83 25.26 15.81
N ALA A 249 -8.79 24.83 16.64
CA ALA A 249 -10.22 25.00 16.35
C ALA A 249 -10.57 26.48 16.21
N THR A 250 -10.15 27.27 17.20
CA THR A 250 -10.37 28.72 17.25
C THR A 250 -9.68 29.42 16.09
N PHE A 251 -8.43 29.06 15.78
CA PHE A 251 -7.69 29.67 14.68
C PHE A 251 -8.40 29.45 13.34
N ILE A 252 -8.73 28.19 13.00
CA ILE A 252 -9.36 27.84 11.72
C ILE A 252 -10.76 28.47 11.63
N GLN A 253 -11.51 28.50 12.73
CA GLN A 253 -12.85 29.11 12.75
C GLN A 253 -12.82 30.61 12.46
N HIS A 254 -11.83 31.34 13.00
CA HIS A 254 -11.71 32.79 12.81
C HIS A 254 -10.94 33.19 11.56
N ASN A 255 -10.12 32.29 11.00
CA ASN A 255 -9.27 32.53 9.83
C ASN A 255 -9.45 31.42 8.78
N PRO A 256 -10.66 31.22 8.23
CA PRO A 256 -10.90 30.16 7.25
C PRO A 256 -10.08 30.35 5.96
N ASP A 257 -9.71 31.59 5.62
CA ASP A 257 -8.81 31.95 4.52
C ASP A 257 -7.34 31.56 4.77
N GLN A 258 -6.99 31.23 6.01
CA GLN A 258 -5.64 30.79 6.42
C GLN A 258 -5.57 29.28 6.68
N PHE A 259 -6.59 28.52 6.26
CA PHE A 259 -6.55 27.07 6.34
C PHE A 259 -6.68 26.47 4.95
N TYR A 260 -5.66 25.68 4.57
CA TYR A 260 -5.56 25.04 3.27
C TYR A 260 -5.74 23.52 3.41
N PRO A 261 -6.98 23.01 3.42
CA PRO A 261 -7.25 21.59 3.62
C PRO A 261 -6.72 20.73 2.47
N TYR A 262 -6.45 19.46 2.78
CA TYR A 262 -6.02 18.44 1.84
C TYR A 262 -6.66 17.09 2.19
N ILE A 263 -7.16 16.41 1.16
CA ILE A 263 -7.75 15.08 1.25
C ILE A 263 -6.77 14.11 0.61
N GLY A 264 -6.38 13.07 1.34
CA GLY A 264 -5.49 12.05 0.81
C GLY A 264 -5.72 10.67 1.38
N ARG A 265 -5.20 9.64 0.71
CA ARG A 265 -5.27 8.25 1.15
C ARG A 265 -3.97 7.71 1.73
N ASP A 266 -4.10 6.77 2.66
CA ASP A 266 -2.98 6.02 3.24
C ASP A 266 -3.27 4.52 3.36
N ALA A 267 -2.49 3.73 2.63
CA ALA A 267 -2.49 2.26 2.69
C ALA A 267 -1.22 1.70 3.39
N CYS A 268 -0.38 2.58 3.93
CA CYS A 268 0.95 2.25 4.44
C CYS A 268 1.03 2.21 5.98
N ASN A 269 -0.11 2.31 6.69
CA ASN A 269 -0.19 2.41 8.15
C ASN A 269 0.64 3.57 8.71
N SER A 270 0.62 4.72 8.05
CA SER A 270 1.21 5.94 8.57
C SER A 270 0.44 6.40 9.81
N LEU A 271 1.08 7.17 10.70
CA LEU A 271 0.47 7.59 11.98
C LEU A 271 -0.62 8.64 11.76
N ASP A 272 -0.40 9.55 10.83
CA ASP A 272 -1.17 10.76 10.58
C ASP A 272 -1.51 10.91 9.09
N ILE A 273 -0.51 11.23 8.26
CA ILE A 273 -0.60 11.44 6.82
C ILE A 273 0.33 10.49 6.09
N HIS A 274 0.14 10.30 4.78
CA HIS A 274 0.98 9.38 4.01
C HIS A 274 2.45 9.83 4.01
N ARG A 275 3.38 8.89 4.22
CA ARG A 275 4.84 9.13 4.25
C ARG A 275 5.41 9.89 3.05
N HIS A 276 4.72 9.94 1.91
CA HIS A 276 5.24 10.62 0.72
C HIS A 276 5.36 12.13 0.96
N HIS A 277 4.50 12.69 1.81
CA HIS A 277 4.59 14.07 2.26
C HIS A 277 5.86 14.37 3.07
N LEU A 278 6.53 13.35 3.63
CA LEU A 278 7.74 13.53 4.44
C LEU A 278 9.03 13.44 3.61
N VAL A 279 8.97 12.97 2.35
CA VAL A 279 10.18 12.62 1.58
C VAL A 279 10.15 13.00 0.10
N GLY A 280 9.01 13.47 -0.45
CA GLY A 280 8.90 13.80 -1.88
C GLY A 280 7.94 14.96 -2.16
N ALA A 281 7.98 15.50 -3.38
CA ALA A 281 7.12 16.63 -3.78
C ALA A 281 5.63 16.33 -3.57
N SER A 282 4.94 17.18 -2.81
CA SER A 282 3.52 17.00 -2.51
C SER A 282 2.95 18.26 -1.87
N PRO A 283 1.64 18.57 -2.02
CA PRO A 283 1.11 19.84 -1.55
C PRO A 283 1.32 20.13 -0.05
N LEU A 284 1.12 19.14 0.83
CA LEU A 284 1.39 19.29 2.27
C LEU A 284 2.88 19.37 2.60
N GLY A 285 3.70 18.66 1.82
CA GLY A 285 5.13 18.70 1.96
C GLY A 285 5.72 20.07 1.58
N ASP A 286 5.30 20.58 0.42
CA ASP A 286 5.72 21.87 -0.11
C ASP A 286 5.23 23.03 0.78
N ALA A 287 4.15 22.80 1.54
CA ALA A 287 3.71 23.71 2.58
C ALA A 287 4.64 23.71 3.81
N ALA A 288 5.07 22.53 4.26
CA ALA A 288 6.04 22.44 5.34
C ALA A 288 7.42 23.01 4.94
N ASP A 289 7.81 22.90 3.67
CA ASP A 289 9.05 23.51 3.14
C ASP A 289 9.00 25.05 3.17
N GLN A 290 7.82 25.64 3.35
CA GLN A 290 7.60 27.08 3.55
C GLN A 290 7.31 27.44 5.01
N ASP A 291 7.73 26.59 5.95
CA ASP A 291 7.55 26.75 7.39
C ASP A 291 6.08 26.84 7.85
N LEU A 292 5.14 26.36 7.03
CA LEU A 292 3.74 26.25 7.46
C LEU A 292 3.54 25.01 8.34
N VAL A 293 2.68 25.15 9.35
CA VAL A 293 2.30 24.05 10.22
C VAL A 293 1.32 23.12 9.50
N VAL A 294 1.67 21.84 9.43
CA VAL A 294 0.81 20.80 8.86
C VAL A 294 0.02 20.11 9.96
N VAL A 295 -1.27 19.88 9.72
CA VAL A 295 -2.17 19.21 10.66
C VAL A 295 -2.89 18.02 10.00
N CYS A 296 -3.28 17.05 10.81
CA CYS A 296 -4.16 15.94 10.43
C CYS A 296 -5.41 15.98 11.33
N LEU A 297 -6.54 16.40 10.78
CA LEU A 297 -7.77 16.66 11.53
C LEU A 297 -8.63 15.41 11.71
N HIS A 298 -8.62 14.48 10.75
CA HIS A 298 -9.40 13.25 10.81
C HIS A 298 -8.81 12.15 9.94
N ARG A 299 -9.11 10.90 10.30
CA ARG A 299 -8.77 9.71 9.51
C ARG A 299 -9.96 8.76 9.47
N GLU A 300 -10.50 8.55 8.27
CA GLU A 300 -11.60 7.62 8.04
C GLU A 300 -11.07 6.20 7.77
N PRO A 301 -11.37 5.20 8.63
CA PRO A 301 -10.86 3.84 8.48
C PRO A 301 -11.67 2.99 7.48
N PHE A 302 -10.94 2.20 6.70
CA PHE A 302 -11.48 1.15 5.82
C PHE A 302 -10.84 -0.20 6.19
N GLU A 303 -11.67 -1.13 6.65
CA GLU A 303 -11.26 -2.47 7.11
C GLU A 303 -11.88 -3.57 6.22
N GLY A 304 -11.35 -4.79 6.31
CA GLY A 304 -11.85 -5.95 5.57
C GLY A 304 -10.96 -6.39 4.41
N LYS A 305 -11.56 -7.07 3.43
CA LYS A 305 -10.86 -7.59 2.25
C LYS A 305 -10.24 -6.46 1.43
N TRP A 306 -8.99 -6.62 1.03
CA TRP A 306 -8.19 -5.58 0.39
C TRP A 306 -8.85 -4.99 -0.85
N GLU A 307 -9.45 -5.83 -1.69
CA GLU A 307 -10.09 -5.41 -2.93
C GLU A 307 -11.25 -4.44 -2.63
N GLN A 308 -12.18 -4.86 -1.76
CA GLN A 308 -13.36 -4.09 -1.40
C GLN A 308 -12.98 -2.78 -0.70
N LYS A 309 -12.08 -2.85 0.29
CA LYS A 309 -11.67 -1.65 1.04
C LYS A 309 -10.84 -0.69 0.20
N THR A 310 -10.03 -1.17 -0.75
CA THR A 310 -9.31 -0.31 -1.69
C THR A 310 -10.31 0.48 -2.53
N LYS A 311 -11.30 -0.21 -3.12
CA LYS A 311 -12.34 0.43 -3.93
C LYS A 311 -13.14 1.44 -3.12
N GLN A 312 -13.55 1.09 -1.90
CA GLN A 312 -14.29 2.00 -1.02
C GLN A 312 -13.48 3.23 -0.62
N MET A 313 -12.22 3.05 -0.21
CA MET A 313 -11.31 4.13 0.18
C MET A 313 -11.10 5.10 -0.99
N ARG A 314 -10.76 4.60 -2.19
CA ARG A 314 -10.53 5.44 -3.37
C ARG A 314 -11.79 6.19 -3.80
N MET A 315 -12.94 5.51 -3.81
CA MET A 315 -14.21 6.13 -4.14
C MET A 315 -14.58 7.22 -3.11
N PHE A 316 -14.34 6.98 -1.82
CA PHE A 316 -14.62 7.97 -0.76
C PHE A 316 -13.74 9.21 -0.88
N GLU A 317 -12.42 9.01 -1.08
CA GLU A 317 -11.46 10.10 -1.35
C GLU A 317 -11.90 10.93 -2.57
N ALA A 318 -12.18 10.26 -3.69
CA ALA A 318 -12.60 10.90 -4.92
C ALA A 318 -13.91 11.69 -4.78
N CYS A 319 -14.91 11.13 -4.07
CA CYS A 319 -16.16 11.85 -3.77
C CYS A 319 -15.90 13.11 -2.93
N ALA A 320 -15.05 13.02 -1.92
CA ALA A 320 -14.76 14.16 -1.06
C ALA A 320 -14.01 15.27 -1.82
N ILE A 321 -13.03 14.91 -2.66
CA ILE A 321 -12.34 15.85 -3.55
C ILE A 321 -13.34 16.51 -4.52
N GLU A 322 -14.25 15.73 -5.10
CA GLU A 322 -15.25 16.23 -6.04
C GLU A 322 -16.19 17.27 -5.40
N ILE A 323 -16.65 17.03 -4.16
CA ILE A 323 -17.46 17.99 -3.40
C ILE A 323 -16.65 19.28 -3.16
N ALA A 324 -15.40 19.14 -2.70
CA ALA A 324 -14.53 20.26 -2.34
C ALA A 324 -14.27 21.18 -3.54
N LEU A 325 -13.90 20.59 -4.68
CA LEU A 325 -13.60 21.35 -5.89
C LEU A 325 -14.84 21.95 -6.53
N THR A 326 -15.99 21.27 -6.43
CA THR A 326 -17.27 21.84 -6.90
C THR A 326 -17.71 23.01 -6.04
N ASP A 327 -17.61 22.91 -4.72
CA ASP A 327 -17.97 24.02 -3.82
C ASP A 327 -17.10 25.26 -4.06
N ALA A 328 -15.80 25.07 -4.31
CA ALA A 328 -14.85 26.16 -4.60
C ALA A 328 -15.14 26.93 -5.89
N GLU A 329 -15.94 26.40 -6.82
CA GLU A 329 -16.34 27.09 -8.05
C GLU A 329 -17.46 28.12 -7.82
N PHE A 330 -18.21 28.00 -6.73
CA PHE A 330 -19.37 28.85 -6.43
C PHE A 330 -19.04 29.94 -5.40
N GLU A 331 -19.86 30.98 -5.35
CA GLU A 331 -19.80 31.98 -4.30
C GLU A 331 -20.02 31.35 -2.90
N PRO A 332 -19.34 31.83 -1.85
CA PRO A 332 -19.50 31.30 -0.49
C PRO A 332 -20.96 31.30 -0.04
N SER A 333 -21.40 30.21 0.58
CA SER A 333 -22.74 30.12 1.15
C SER A 333 -22.81 30.89 2.48
N PRO A 334 -23.83 31.72 2.74
CA PRO A 334 -23.94 32.49 3.98
C PRO A 334 -23.80 31.62 5.23
N GLY A 335 -22.86 31.96 6.11
CA GLY A 335 -22.63 31.26 7.38
C GLY A 335 -21.91 29.90 7.26
N ILE A 336 -21.47 29.52 6.06
CA ILE A 336 -20.66 28.30 5.83
C ILE A 336 -19.27 28.74 5.37
N PRO A 337 -18.20 28.43 6.12
CA PRO A 337 -16.84 28.69 5.68
C PRO A 337 -16.53 27.92 4.40
N GLN A 338 -16.01 28.63 3.40
CA GLN A 338 -15.45 28.04 2.18
C GLN A 338 -13.93 28.01 2.30
N TYR A 339 -13.31 26.88 2.00
CA TYR A 339 -11.87 26.66 2.16
C TYR A 339 -11.17 26.50 0.82
N GLN A 340 -9.88 26.84 0.77
CA GLN A 340 -9.04 26.64 -0.40
C GLN A 340 -8.30 25.29 -0.30
N PHE A 341 -8.86 24.27 -0.93
CA PHE A 341 -8.25 22.94 -0.92
C PHE A 341 -6.95 22.90 -1.74
N LEU A 342 -5.94 22.19 -1.20
CA LEU A 342 -4.67 21.95 -1.86
C LEU A 342 -4.76 20.87 -2.96
N ASN A 343 -5.83 20.06 -2.96
CA ASN A 343 -6.11 19.13 -4.06
C ASN A 343 -6.37 19.91 -5.35
N LYS A 344 -5.70 19.55 -6.46
CA LYS A 344 -5.85 20.23 -7.77
C LYS A 344 -6.51 19.39 -8.85
N HIS A 345 -6.65 18.09 -8.62
CA HIS A 345 -7.09 17.13 -9.63
C HIS A 345 -8.33 16.39 -9.15
N ARG A 346 -9.31 16.25 -10.04
CA ARG A 346 -10.53 15.45 -9.81
C ARG A 346 -10.27 14.00 -10.21
N GLU A 347 -10.71 13.06 -9.37
CA GLU A 347 -10.47 11.63 -9.52
C GLU A 347 -11.67 10.94 -10.19
N TYR A 348 -12.10 11.44 -11.35
CA TYR A 348 -13.38 11.07 -11.97
C TYR A 348 -13.57 9.56 -12.21
N LEU A 349 -12.51 8.84 -12.57
CA LEU A 349 -12.58 7.41 -12.83
C LEU A 349 -12.98 6.59 -11.60
N GLU A 350 -12.56 7.03 -10.42
CA GLU A 350 -12.85 6.32 -9.17
C GLU A 350 -14.34 6.46 -8.78
N ILE A 351 -15.08 7.39 -9.40
CA ILE A 351 -16.53 7.58 -9.20
C ILE A 351 -17.38 7.31 -10.46
N ALA A 352 -16.75 7.03 -11.62
CA ALA A 352 -17.42 6.80 -12.91
C ALA A 352 -18.50 5.70 -12.89
N HIS A 353 -18.30 4.67 -12.07
CA HIS A 353 -19.20 3.52 -11.96
C HIS A 353 -20.47 3.79 -11.12
N ARG A 354 -20.61 4.98 -10.52
CA ARG A 354 -21.81 5.35 -9.74
C ARG A 354 -22.99 5.58 -10.66
N SER A 355 -24.21 5.36 -10.16
CA SER A 355 -25.43 5.72 -10.90
C SER A 355 -25.61 7.24 -10.98
N ASP A 356 -26.36 7.71 -11.98
CA ASP A 356 -26.64 9.14 -12.14
C ASP A 356 -27.30 9.76 -10.91
N THR A 357 -28.18 9.01 -10.23
CA THR A 357 -28.77 9.43 -8.94
C THR A 357 -27.70 9.67 -7.87
N LYS A 358 -26.69 8.79 -7.79
CA LYS A 358 -25.60 8.91 -6.81
C LYS A 358 -24.56 9.97 -7.18
N LEU A 359 -24.48 10.34 -8.45
CA LEU A 359 -23.71 11.49 -8.91
C LEU A 359 -24.48 12.78 -8.65
N ALA A 360 -25.79 12.81 -8.88
CA ALA A 360 -26.64 13.97 -8.55
C ALA A 360 -26.52 14.33 -7.07
N GLU A 361 -26.71 13.36 -6.16
CA GLU A 361 -26.52 13.57 -4.70
C GLU A 361 -25.12 14.14 -4.35
N LEU A 362 -24.09 13.81 -5.13
CA LEU A 362 -22.72 14.29 -4.92
C LEU A 362 -22.58 15.76 -5.34
N PHE A 363 -23.04 16.08 -6.55
CA PHE A 363 -23.00 17.44 -7.09
C PHE A 363 -23.91 18.39 -6.30
N GLU A 364 -25.08 17.93 -5.87
CA GLU A 364 -25.98 18.68 -4.98
C GLU A 364 -25.25 19.20 -3.74
N LYS A 365 -24.41 18.37 -3.11
CA LYS A 365 -23.63 18.78 -1.93
C LYS A 365 -22.61 19.87 -2.25
N GLY A 366 -21.89 19.75 -3.36
CA GLY A 366 -20.94 20.78 -3.80
C GLY A 366 -21.63 22.10 -4.16
N ILE A 367 -22.74 22.03 -4.91
CA ILE A 367 -23.49 23.20 -5.38
C ILE A 367 -24.26 23.89 -4.24
N ALA A 368 -24.71 23.17 -3.22
CA ALA A 368 -25.38 23.77 -2.06
C ALA A 368 -24.42 24.50 -1.11
N GLY A 369 -23.16 24.07 -1.10
CA GLY A 369 -22.17 24.49 -0.11
C GLY A 369 -22.25 23.58 1.10
N PHE A 370 -21.09 23.25 1.67
CA PHE A 370 -20.97 22.13 2.58
C PHE A 370 -20.08 22.44 3.77
N ARG A 371 -20.57 22.17 4.98
CA ARG A 371 -19.80 22.38 6.21
C ARG A 371 -18.77 21.28 6.36
N TRP A 372 -17.49 21.59 6.13
CA TRP A 372 -16.41 20.60 6.23
C TRP A 372 -16.06 20.21 7.67
N LEU A 373 -15.98 21.19 8.56
CA LEU A 373 -15.48 20.99 9.93
C LEU A 373 -16.54 21.33 10.97
N CYS A 374 -16.66 20.46 11.96
CA CYS A 374 -17.38 20.74 13.19
C CYS A 374 -16.43 21.41 14.19
N PHE A 375 -16.77 22.62 14.65
CA PHE A 375 -16.02 23.33 15.69
C PHE A 375 -16.58 23.13 17.10
N ASP A 376 -17.73 22.46 17.22
CA ASP A 376 -18.30 22.11 18.51
C ASP A 376 -17.53 20.93 19.12
N LYS A 377 -16.75 21.22 20.17
CA LYS A 377 -15.90 20.25 20.89
C LYS A 377 -16.71 19.18 21.63
N GLU A 378 -18.01 19.41 21.86
CA GLU A 378 -18.92 18.45 22.51
C GLU A 378 -19.84 17.74 21.51
N CYS A 379 -19.67 17.99 20.20
CA CYS A 379 -20.54 17.47 19.17
C CYS A 379 -20.51 15.93 19.11
N LYS A 380 -21.71 15.32 19.11
CA LYS A 380 -21.91 13.87 19.04
C LYS A 380 -22.06 13.32 17.62
N GLY A 381 -22.18 14.21 16.63
CA GLY A 381 -22.28 13.89 15.20
C GLY A 381 -23.62 13.29 14.73
N GLU A 382 -24.61 13.08 15.61
CA GLU A 382 -25.91 12.50 15.21
C GLU A 382 -26.80 13.50 14.45
N ASP A 383 -26.78 14.78 14.85
CA ASP A 383 -27.59 15.87 14.25
C ASP A 383 -26.71 16.99 13.64
N CYS A 384 -25.42 16.74 13.46
CA CYS A 384 -24.49 17.72 12.90
C CYS A 384 -24.35 17.52 11.39
N ASP A 385 -24.45 18.61 10.64
CA ASP A 385 -24.30 18.64 9.18
C ASP A 385 -22.84 18.70 8.72
N ALA A 386 -21.89 18.80 9.66
CA ALA A 386 -20.46 18.84 9.33
C ALA A 386 -19.95 17.49 8.81
N PHE A 387 -19.08 17.53 7.81
CA PHE A 387 -18.48 16.34 7.24
C PHE A 387 -17.54 15.62 8.21
N ILE A 388 -16.73 16.40 8.91
CA ILE A 388 -15.67 15.92 9.78
C ILE A 388 -15.87 16.50 11.17
N HIS A 389 -15.61 15.66 12.17
CA HIS A 389 -15.65 16.02 13.58
C HIS A 389 -14.25 15.80 14.17
N PRO A 390 -13.32 16.78 14.03
CA PRO A 390 -11.97 16.63 14.56
C PRO A 390 -12.01 16.48 16.08
N ASP A 391 -11.16 15.60 16.61
CA ASP A 391 -10.95 15.53 18.06
C ASP A 391 -9.99 16.66 18.47
N TRP A 392 -10.56 17.84 18.68
CA TRP A 392 -9.83 19.06 19.07
C TRP A 392 -9.10 18.94 20.42
N SER A 393 -9.25 17.83 21.16
CA SER A 393 -8.50 17.56 22.38
C SER A 393 -7.14 16.87 22.13
N GLN A 394 -6.91 16.37 20.91
CA GLN A 394 -5.66 15.73 20.51
C GLN A 394 -4.66 16.74 19.97
N ASP A 395 -3.37 16.38 20.03
CA ASP A 395 -2.36 17.05 19.23
C ASP A 395 -2.53 16.62 17.77
N LEU A 396 -3.03 17.54 16.95
CA LEU A 396 -3.31 17.31 15.53
C LEU A 396 -2.16 17.75 14.64
N VAL A 397 -1.07 18.29 15.21
CA VAL A 397 0.11 18.73 14.46
C VAL A 397 0.91 17.53 13.98
N VAL A 398 1.30 17.55 12.70
CA VAL A 398 2.11 16.51 12.08
C VAL A 398 3.59 16.87 12.22
N ASP A 399 4.40 15.91 12.65
CA ASP A 399 5.85 16.08 12.71
C ASP A 399 6.47 16.01 11.30
N MET A 400 6.79 17.19 10.76
CA MET A 400 7.43 17.37 9.45
C MET A 400 8.96 17.53 9.54
N SER A 401 9.58 17.33 10.70
CA SER A 401 11.02 17.56 10.93
C SER A 401 11.95 16.77 10.01
N ARG A 402 11.50 15.58 9.56
CA ARG A 402 12.25 14.76 8.58
C ARG A 402 12.46 15.44 7.24
N ARG A 403 11.57 16.35 6.85
CA ARG A 403 11.58 17.03 5.55
C ARG A 403 12.42 18.31 5.56
N GLN A 404 12.38 19.05 6.67
CA GLN A 404 13.14 20.29 6.88
C GLN A 404 14.66 20.12 6.75
N ASN A 405 15.17 18.88 6.83
CA ASN A 405 16.60 18.57 6.66
C ASN A 405 17.03 18.25 5.22
N THR A 406 16.11 18.28 4.24
CA THR A 406 16.35 17.69 2.90
C THR A 406 16.16 18.61 1.70
N CYS A 407 15.70 19.86 1.85
CA CYS A 407 15.33 20.69 0.70
C CYS A 407 15.98 22.08 0.70
N GLU A 408 16.53 22.45 -0.46
CA GLU A 408 16.91 23.83 -0.79
C GLU A 408 15.82 24.45 -1.68
N ASN A 409 15.14 25.49 -1.18
CA ASN A 409 14.37 26.50 -1.91
C ASN A 409 13.41 26.02 -3.02
N VAL A 410 12.23 25.51 -2.65
CA VAL A 410 11.05 25.50 -3.54
C VAL A 410 10.01 26.47 -3.00
N LYS A 411 9.75 27.57 -3.73
CA LYS A 411 8.62 28.45 -3.44
C LYS A 411 7.39 27.92 -4.18
N MET A 412 6.46 27.29 -3.47
CA MET A 412 5.11 27.07 -4.02
C MET A 412 4.32 28.37 -3.85
N GLU A 413 3.76 28.88 -4.95
CA GLU A 413 2.66 29.85 -4.82
C GLU A 413 1.47 29.10 -4.22
N PHE A 414 1.23 29.31 -2.92
CA PHE A 414 -0.08 29.02 -2.36
C PHE A 414 -1.12 29.79 -3.18
N PRO A 415 -2.30 29.21 -3.42
CA PRO A 415 -3.39 30.00 -3.97
C PRO A 415 -3.55 31.22 -3.06
N GLY A 416 -3.24 32.41 -3.59
CA GLY A 416 -3.78 33.63 -3.03
C GLY A 416 -5.30 33.55 -3.12
N PRO A 417 -6.07 34.49 -2.52
CA PRO A 417 -7.50 34.60 -2.79
C PRO A 417 -7.69 34.62 -4.32
N VAL A 418 -8.12 33.49 -4.89
CA VAL A 418 -8.21 33.33 -6.33
C VAL A 418 -9.31 34.28 -6.76
N ALA A 419 -8.94 35.36 -7.44
CA ALA A 419 -9.85 36.29 -8.11
C ALA A 419 -10.49 35.64 -9.36
N SER A 420 -10.81 34.35 -9.27
CA SER A 420 -11.74 33.67 -10.15
C SER A 420 -13.10 34.27 -9.84
N ARG A 421 -13.82 34.75 -10.86
CA ARG A 421 -15.21 35.17 -10.69
C ARG A 421 -16.01 33.92 -10.34
N ASN A 422 -16.15 33.63 -9.05
CA ASN A 422 -16.96 32.53 -8.56
C ASN A 422 -18.36 32.63 -9.17
N ILE A 423 -18.90 31.50 -9.58
CA ILE A 423 -20.21 31.44 -10.21
C ILE A 423 -21.26 31.72 -9.12
N PRO A 424 -22.25 32.59 -9.35
CA PRO A 424 -23.33 32.80 -8.39
C PRO A 424 -24.02 31.48 -8.06
N ARG A 425 -24.23 31.22 -6.77
CA ARG A 425 -24.87 29.98 -6.33
C ARG A 425 -26.34 29.96 -6.75
N PRO A 426 -26.89 28.84 -7.27
CA PRO A 426 -28.29 28.77 -7.67
C PRO A 426 -29.23 29.07 -6.50
N ILE A 427 -30.15 30.03 -6.69
CA ILE A 427 -31.05 30.53 -5.63
C ILE A 427 -32.41 29.82 -5.64
N SER A 428 -32.88 29.42 -6.83
CA SER A 428 -34.16 28.72 -7.00
C SER A 428 -33.96 27.22 -7.15
N LYS A 429 -34.97 26.43 -6.73
CA LYS A 429 -34.94 24.98 -6.88
C LYS A 429 -34.78 24.55 -8.34
N ASP A 430 -35.47 25.22 -9.27
CA ASP A 430 -35.39 24.88 -10.70
C ASP A 430 -33.99 25.13 -11.28
N THR A 431 -33.34 26.25 -10.89
CA THR A 431 -31.95 26.54 -11.28
C THR A 431 -30.96 25.57 -10.67
N PHE A 432 -31.21 25.14 -9.42
CA PHE A 432 -30.38 24.17 -8.71
C PHE A 432 -30.46 22.78 -9.37
N ASP A 433 -31.67 22.27 -9.59
CA ASP A 433 -31.91 20.97 -10.23
C ASP A 433 -31.40 20.94 -11.69
N THR A 434 -31.40 22.10 -12.36
CA THR A 434 -30.83 22.23 -13.71
C THR A 434 -29.31 22.17 -13.69
N GLU A 435 -28.65 22.86 -12.75
CA GLU A 435 -27.19 22.82 -12.61
C GLU A 435 -26.72 21.41 -12.21
N VAL A 436 -27.40 20.73 -11.30
CA VAL A 436 -27.08 19.34 -10.91
C VAL A 436 -27.15 18.41 -12.13
N ARG A 437 -28.22 18.48 -12.92
CA ARG A 437 -28.36 17.66 -14.14
C ARG A 437 -27.26 17.96 -15.16
N LYS A 438 -26.93 19.24 -15.34
CA LYS A 438 -25.83 19.67 -16.20
C LYS A 438 -24.50 19.07 -15.75
N ARG A 439 -24.17 19.11 -14.45
CA ARG A 439 -22.91 18.53 -13.92
C ARG A 439 -22.84 17.02 -14.10
N VAL A 440 -23.96 16.30 -13.89
CA VAL A 440 -24.01 14.85 -14.18
C VAL A 440 -23.72 14.58 -15.66
N GLN A 441 -24.32 15.35 -16.57
CA GLN A 441 -24.09 15.21 -18.00
C GLN A 441 -22.64 15.51 -18.37
N GLU A 442 -22.09 16.66 -17.94
CA GLU A 442 -20.70 17.04 -18.19
C GLU A 442 -19.72 15.99 -17.67
N PHE A 443 -19.96 15.46 -16.47
CA PHE A 443 -19.17 14.37 -15.92
C PHE A 443 -19.17 13.13 -16.82
N ARG A 444 -20.34 12.72 -17.35
CA ARG A 444 -20.45 11.57 -18.25
C ARG A 444 -19.70 11.81 -19.56
N GLU A 445 -19.84 12.99 -20.15
CA GLU A 445 -19.12 13.36 -21.37
C GLU A 445 -17.60 13.39 -21.15
N ILE A 446 -17.14 13.85 -19.97
CA ILE A 446 -15.72 13.84 -19.61
C ILE A 446 -15.21 12.41 -19.48
N VAL A 447 -15.91 11.55 -18.74
CA VAL A 447 -15.53 10.14 -18.53
C VAL A 447 -15.49 9.38 -19.85
N GLU A 448 -16.48 9.60 -20.73
CA GLU A 448 -16.51 8.98 -22.06
C GLU A 448 -15.33 9.42 -22.94
N LYS A 449 -14.88 10.67 -22.82
CA LYS A 449 -13.69 11.19 -23.52
C LYS A 449 -12.36 10.74 -22.87
N HIS A 450 -12.37 10.33 -21.60
CA HIS A 450 -11.19 9.99 -20.79
C HIS A 450 -10.97 8.48 -20.64
N ASP A 451 -11.52 7.64 -21.51
CA ASP A 451 -11.21 6.21 -21.47
C ASP A 451 -9.74 5.98 -21.85
N TYR A 452 -8.87 5.89 -20.83
CA TYR A 452 -7.44 5.66 -21.03
C TYR A 452 -7.22 4.28 -21.64
N SER A 453 -6.35 4.22 -22.64
CA SER A 453 -5.78 2.94 -23.08
C SER A 453 -5.07 2.28 -21.90
N HIS A 454 -5.60 1.20 -21.35
CA HIS A 454 -4.92 0.45 -20.30
C HIS A 454 -3.96 -0.55 -20.93
N THR A 455 -2.68 -0.23 -20.92
CA THR A 455 -1.70 -0.96 -21.72
C THR A 455 -0.75 -1.76 -20.85
N VAL A 456 -0.39 -2.95 -21.30
CA VAL A 456 0.74 -3.70 -20.78
C VAL A 456 1.85 -3.63 -21.80
N TYR A 457 3.01 -3.12 -21.41
CA TYR A 457 4.17 -2.98 -22.28
C TYR A 457 5.33 -3.84 -21.77
N THR A 458 6.20 -4.23 -22.70
CA THR A 458 7.41 -5.00 -22.38
C THR A 458 8.64 -4.35 -23.00
N ILE A 459 9.71 -4.26 -22.21
CA ILE A 459 10.97 -3.62 -22.56
C ILE A 459 12.09 -4.64 -22.48
N LEU A 460 13.01 -4.62 -23.45
CA LEU A 460 14.32 -5.25 -23.36
C LEU A 460 15.38 -4.19 -23.07
N THR A 461 16.39 -4.52 -22.26
CA THR A 461 17.61 -3.70 -22.20
C THR A 461 18.79 -4.44 -22.79
N THR A 462 19.46 -3.85 -23.79
CA THR A 462 20.56 -4.48 -24.53
C THR A 462 21.88 -3.83 -24.16
N ASP A 463 22.95 -4.62 -24.09
CA ASP A 463 24.30 -4.11 -23.82
C ASP A 463 24.80 -3.26 -25.00
N ASP A 464 25.22 -2.02 -24.73
CA ASP A 464 25.67 -1.08 -25.77
C ASP A 464 26.98 -1.52 -26.45
N VAL A 465 27.75 -2.41 -25.82
CA VAL A 465 28.95 -3.03 -26.40
C VAL A 465 28.57 -4.06 -27.45
N LEU A 466 27.52 -4.86 -27.19
CA LEU A 466 27.05 -5.90 -28.10
C LEU A 466 26.12 -5.35 -29.18
N PHE A 467 25.39 -4.28 -28.88
CA PHE A 467 24.40 -3.66 -29.75
C PHE A 467 24.56 -2.14 -29.68
N SER A 468 25.22 -1.55 -30.68
CA SER A 468 25.51 -0.11 -30.65
C SER A 468 24.23 0.72 -30.47
N PRO A 469 24.22 1.70 -29.55
CA PRO A 469 23.05 2.56 -29.31
C PRO A 469 22.73 3.46 -30.50
N THR A 470 23.62 3.58 -31.49
CA THR A 470 23.38 4.36 -32.72
C THR A 470 22.45 3.64 -33.71
N LEU A 471 22.25 2.33 -33.54
CA LEU A 471 21.38 1.52 -34.39
C LEU A 471 19.90 1.75 -34.06
N SER A 472 19.04 1.52 -35.06
CA SER A 472 17.59 1.53 -34.86
C SER A 472 17.13 0.38 -33.97
N ALA A 473 15.97 0.53 -33.32
CA ALA A 473 15.37 -0.53 -32.50
C ALA A 473 15.17 -1.82 -33.32
N GLU A 474 14.69 -1.71 -34.56
CA GLU A 474 14.54 -2.85 -35.48
C GLU A 474 15.86 -3.55 -35.75
N THR A 475 16.94 -2.80 -36.02
CA THR A 475 18.26 -3.36 -36.30
C THR A 475 18.80 -4.12 -35.08
N ILE A 476 18.66 -3.54 -33.88
CA ILE A 476 19.07 -4.20 -32.64
C ILE A 476 18.26 -5.49 -32.43
N CYS A 477 16.93 -5.43 -32.58
CA CYS A 477 16.08 -6.61 -32.42
C CYS A 477 16.36 -7.69 -33.47
N ARG A 478 16.67 -7.35 -34.73
CA ARG A 478 17.13 -8.33 -35.74
C ARG A 478 18.44 -8.99 -35.31
N GLY A 479 19.38 -8.22 -34.78
CA GLY A 479 20.61 -8.77 -34.23
C GLY A 479 20.38 -9.73 -33.06
N ILE A 480 19.36 -9.51 -32.23
CA ILE A 480 18.96 -10.48 -31.18
C ILE A 480 18.38 -11.75 -31.82
N ILE A 481 17.51 -11.61 -32.82
CA ILE A 481 16.87 -12.74 -33.51
C ILE A 481 17.91 -13.62 -34.22
N GLU A 482 18.93 -13.03 -34.83
CA GLU A 482 20.02 -13.74 -35.50
C GLU A 482 20.83 -14.63 -34.54
N ARG A 483 20.86 -14.27 -33.25
CA ARG A 483 21.55 -15.02 -32.19
C ARG A 483 20.68 -16.07 -31.50
N LYS A 484 19.48 -16.36 -32.03
CA LYS A 484 18.53 -17.31 -31.40
C LYS A 484 19.10 -18.72 -31.17
N ASP A 485 20.08 -19.12 -31.98
CA ASP A 485 20.70 -20.45 -31.95
C ASP A 485 22.11 -20.44 -31.32
N ASP A 486 22.58 -19.28 -30.85
CA ASP A 486 23.91 -19.14 -30.24
C ASP A 486 23.96 -19.94 -28.93
N GLN A 487 24.98 -20.79 -28.79
CA GLN A 487 25.21 -21.59 -27.58
C GLN A 487 26.19 -20.92 -26.60
N ASP A 488 26.77 -19.78 -26.97
CA ASP A 488 27.72 -19.05 -26.14
C ASP A 488 27.01 -18.30 -25.00
N ASP A 489 27.64 -18.33 -23.81
CA ASP A 489 27.20 -17.66 -22.57
C ASP A 489 27.36 -16.13 -22.67
N GLN A 490 26.68 -15.49 -23.63
CA GLN A 490 26.80 -14.05 -23.92
C GLN A 490 26.04 -13.14 -22.93
N GLY A 491 25.62 -13.69 -21.79
CA GLY A 491 24.83 -13.00 -20.78
C GLY A 491 23.35 -12.88 -21.14
N ALA A 492 22.50 -12.82 -20.10
CA ALA A 492 21.06 -12.69 -20.29
C ALA A 492 20.67 -11.27 -20.70
N ILE A 493 19.66 -11.16 -21.56
CA ILE A 493 19.00 -9.90 -21.92
C ILE A 493 17.93 -9.61 -20.86
N PRO A 494 18.02 -8.50 -20.09
CA PRO A 494 16.99 -8.15 -19.13
C PRO A 494 15.67 -7.76 -19.80
N VAL A 495 14.57 -8.20 -19.20
CA VAL A 495 13.19 -7.98 -19.62
C VAL A 495 12.41 -7.29 -18.51
N TYR A 496 11.71 -6.22 -18.85
CA TYR A 496 10.81 -5.52 -17.94
C TYR A 496 9.38 -5.57 -18.48
N THR A 497 8.39 -5.79 -17.62
CA THR A 497 6.96 -5.65 -17.95
C THR A 497 6.33 -4.60 -17.03
N GLY A 498 5.51 -3.71 -17.59
CA GLY A 498 4.79 -2.70 -16.82
C GLY A 498 3.40 -2.40 -17.38
N VAL A 499 2.65 -1.59 -16.64
CA VAL A 499 1.33 -1.08 -17.06
C VAL A 499 1.36 0.44 -17.15
N ASN A 500 0.79 0.98 -18.23
CA ASN A 500 0.63 2.41 -18.45
C ASN A 500 -0.82 2.76 -18.83
N ASP A 501 -1.15 4.04 -18.76
CA ASP A 501 -2.40 4.65 -19.24
C ASP A 501 -2.28 5.21 -20.67
N GLU A 502 -1.08 5.14 -21.26
CA GLU A 502 -0.76 5.53 -22.64
C GLU A 502 -0.26 4.29 -23.43
N GLU A 503 -0.35 4.30 -24.77
CA GLU A 503 0.19 3.27 -25.67
C GLU A 503 1.73 3.31 -25.83
N CYS A 504 2.41 3.48 -24.70
CA CYS A 504 3.86 3.54 -24.60
C CYS A 504 4.35 3.10 -23.22
N ALA A 505 5.65 2.88 -23.11
CA ALA A 505 6.33 2.71 -21.85
C ALA A 505 6.15 3.93 -20.95
N ALA A 506 6.03 3.70 -19.64
CA ALA A 506 5.87 4.78 -18.68
C ALA A 506 7.05 5.77 -18.74
N ARG A 507 6.73 7.07 -18.76
CA ARG A 507 7.72 8.16 -18.91
C ARG A 507 8.76 8.17 -17.79
N ASN A 508 8.41 7.65 -16.62
CA ASN A 508 9.32 7.59 -15.49
C ASN A 508 10.58 6.74 -15.73
N HIS A 509 10.56 5.83 -16.70
CA HIS A 509 11.76 5.09 -17.10
C HIS A 509 12.90 6.01 -17.61
N SER A 510 12.60 7.25 -18.00
CA SER A 510 13.59 8.20 -18.51
C SER A 510 14.24 9.08 -17.43
N TYR A 511 13.67 9.19 -16.22
CA TYR A 511 14.15 10.15 -15.21
C TYR A 511 14.03 9.70 -13.75
N GLU A 512 13.29 8.64 -13.41
CA GLU A 512 13.18 8.18 -12.02
C GLU A 512 14.29 7.19 -11.66
N THR A 513 15.12 7.56 -10.68
CA THR A 513 16.20 6.70 -10.15
C THR A 513 15.70 5.42 -9.49
N SER A 514 14.43 5.36 -9.09
CA SER A 514 13.78 4.15 -8.56
C SER A 514 13.35 3.17 -9.66
N SER A 515 13.41 3.57 -10.94
CA SER A 515 12.98 2.75 -12.06
C SER A 515 14.04 1.72 -12.43
N SER A 516 13.65 0.44 -12.50
CA SER A 516 14.57 -0.67 -12.82
C SER A 516 15.17 -0.52 -14.23
N VAL A 517 14.36 -0.02 -15.17
CA VAL A 517 14.79 0.28 -16.55
C VAL A 517 15.80 1.42 -16.55
N TYR A 518 15.52 2.51 -15.84
CA TYR A 518 16.46 3.63 -15.72
C TYR A 518 17.79 3.17 -15.15
N GLU A 519 17.78 2.46 -14.01
CA GLU A 519 18.99 1.87 -13.40
C GLU A 519 19.76 1.00 -14.39
N SER A 520 19.06 0.18 -15.18
CA SER A 520 19.67 -0.67 -16.21
C SER A 520 20.31 0.13 -17.34
N VAL A 521 19.69 1.23 -17.78
CA VAL A 521 20.24 2.11 -18.83
C VAL A 521 21.50 2.83 -18.34
N GLN A 522 21.53 3.23 -17.07
CA GLN A 522 22.72 3.86 -16.46
C GLN A 522 23.96 2.96 -16.45
N THR A 523 23.82 1.65 -16.65
CA THR A 523 24.96 0.72 -16.77
C THR A 523 25.45 0.53 -18.20
N GLY A 524 25.18 1.47 -19.12
CA GLY A 524 25.58 1.37 -20.52
C GLY A 524 24.72 0.40 -21.32
N ARG A 525 23.40 0.50 -21.16
CA ARG A 525 22.44 -0.33 -21.89
C ARG A 525 21.40 0.53 -22.59
N THR A 526 20.88 0.02 -23.69
CA THR A 526 19.82 0.62 -24.47
C THR A 526 18.47 -0.03 -24.14
N ALA A 527 17.44 0.77 -23.85
CA ALA A 527 16.08 0.28 -23.63
C ALA A 527 15.25 0.26 -24.92
N LEU A 528 14.58 -0.87 -25.17
CA LEU A 528 13.74 -1.11 -26.35
C LEU A 528 12.36 -1.56 -25.91
N GLN A 529 11.33 -0.80 -26.20
CA GLN A 529 9.96 -1.28 -26.11
C GLN A 529 9.71 -2.27 -27.25
N ILE A 530 9.36 -3.52 -26.92
CA ILE A 530 9.18 -4.58 -27.92
C ILE A 530 7.73 -5.02 -28.10
N ALA A 531 6.83 -4.66 -27.18
CA ALA A 531 5.42 -4.98 -27.29
C ALA A 531 4.59 -3.99 -26.48
N THR A 532 3.36 -3.75 -26.93
CA THR A 532 2.30 -3.08 -26.18
C THR A 532 0.98 -3.74 -26.48
N GLN A 533 0.17 -3.91 -25.45
CA GLN A 533 -1.16 -4.51 -25.60
C GLN A 533 -2.18 -3.76 -24.77
N THR A 534 -3.28 -3.36 -25.39
CA THR A 534 -4.37 -2.62 -24.77
C THR A 534 -5.42 -3.57 -24.18
N PHE A 535 -5.99 -3.19 -23.04
CA PHE A 535 -7.02 -3.92 -22.30
C PHE A 535 -8.20 -3.01 -22.00
N SER A 536 -9.38 -3.60 -21.79
CA SER A 536 -10.62 -2.83 -21.55
C SER A 536 -10.71 -2.25 -20.14
N SER A 537 -9.76 -2.56 -19.25
CA SER A 537 -9.74 -2.02 -17.88
C SER A 537 -8.34 -2.13 -17.27
N ARG A 538 -8.02 -1.21 -16.35
CA ARG A 538 -6.79 -1.26 -15.55
C ARG A 538 -6.62 -2.59 -14.81
N ASN A 539 -7.72 -3.16 -14.31
CA ASN A 539 -7.69 -4.45 -13.60
C ASN A 539 -7.26 -5.59 -14.52
N GLN A 540 -7.77 -5.63 -15.76
CA GLN A 540 -7.33 -6.64 -16.73
C GLN A 540 -5.86 -6.45 -17.10
N ALA A 541 -5.41 -5.22 -17.38
CA ALA A 541 -4.00 -4.95 -17.65
C ALA A 541 -3.09 -5.37 -16.49
N ARG A 542 -3.50 -5.12 -15.23
CA ARG A 542 -2.74 -5.52 -14.03
C ARG A 542 -2.76 -7.03 -13.78
N LYS A 543 -3.86 -7.73 -14.11
CA LYS A 543 -3.90 -9.21 -14.12
C LYS A 543 -2.89 -9.78 -15.12
N GLU A 544 -2.89 -9.26 -16.35
CA GLU A 544 -1.95 -9.65 -17.39
C GLU A 544 -0.49 -9.38 -16.97
N GLU A 545 -0.19 -8.19 -16.45
CA GLU A 545 1.12 -7.86 -15.90
C GLU A 545 1.56 -8.89 -14.84
N ALA A 546 0.69 -9.21 -13.88
CA ALA A 546 1.00 -10.19 -12.86
C ALA A 546 1.32 -11.58 -13.45
N LEU A 547 0.58 -12.04 -14.44
CA LEU A 547 0.84 -13.32 -15.10
C LEU A 547 2.18 -13.30 -15.87
N ARG A 548 2.51 -12.22 -16.59
CA ARG A 548 3.80 -12.07 -17.30
C ARG A 548 4.98 -12.00 -16.35
N LEU A 549 4.83 -11.31 -15.22
CA LEU A 549 5.84 -11.26 -14.17
C LEU A 549 6.06 -12.65 -13.58
N LEU A 550 4.98 -13.36 -13.22
CA LEU A 550 5.07 -14.72 -12.70
C LEU A 550 5.83 -15.64 -13.67
N HIS A 551 5.46 -15.60 -14.96
CA HIS A 551 6.15 -16.37 -15.99
C HIS A 551 7.65 -16.08 -16.02
N SER A 552 8.00 -14.79 -16.12
CA SER A 552 9.38 -14.33 -16.27
C SER A 552 10.24 -14.68 -15.04
N PHE A 553 9.69 -14.52 -13.82
CA PHE A 553 10.39 -14.91 -12.59
C PHE A 553 10.65 -16.42 -12.52
N LEU A 554 9.67 -17.25 -12.91
CA LEU A 554 9.82 -18.71 -12.87
C LEU A 554 10.77 -19.20 -13.96
N HIS A 555 10.70 -18.62 -15.17
CA HIS A 555 11.55 -18.99 -16.30
C HIS A 555 13.05 -18.84 -15.98
N MET A 556 13.43 -17.88 -15.13
CA MET A 556 14.81 -17.70 -14.67
C MET A 556 15.44 -18.93 -14.01
N ARG A 557 14.64 -19.92 -13.57
CA ARG A 557 15.14 -21.19 -13.01
C ARG A 557 15.84 -22.06 -14.05
N PHE A 558 15.44 -21.95 -15.31
CA PHE A 558 15.76 -22.93 -16.34
C PHE A 558 16.87 -22.45 -17.27
N SER A 559 17.85 -23.32 -17.53
CA SER A 559 18.87 -23.15 -18.55
C SER A 559 18.27 -23.51 -19.91
N THR A 560 17.98 -22.50 -20.71
CA THR A 560 17.47 -22.66 -22.08
C THR A 560 18.59 -22.50 -23.09
N SER A 561 18.48 -23.19 -24.23
CA SER A 561 19.37 -22.94 -25.37
C SER A 561 19.01 -21.61 -26.03
N GLY A 562 20.02 -20.94 -26.62
CA GLY A 562 19.84 -19.65 -27.28
C GLY A 562 19.84 -18.47 -26.30
N VAL A 563 19.11 -17.42 -26.68
CA VAL A 563 19.07 -16.15 -25.93
C VAL A 563 18.35 -16.32 -24.59
N ASN A 564 19.07 -16.01 -23.51
CA ASN A 564 18.50 -15.99 -22.16
C ASN A 564 17.84 -14.64 -21.84
N PHE A 565 16.72 -14.69 -21.12
CA PHE A 565 15.94 -13.51 -20.73
C PHE A 565 15.74 -13.45 -19.22
N ASP A 566 16.34 -12.46 -18.56
CA ASP A 566 16.29 -12.28 -17.11
C ASP A 566 15.32 -11.16 -16.73
N ILE A 567 14.56 -11.33 -15.65
CA ILE A 567 13.59 -10.30 -15.28
C ILE A 567 14.27 -9.10 -14.61
N LEU A 568 13.90 -7.89 -15.02
CA LEU A 568 14.37 -6.64 -14.45
C LEU A 568 13.44 -6.12 -13.33
N ASN A 569 12.17 -6.50 -13.36
CA ASN A 569 11.20 -6.14 -12.33
C ASN A 569 11.66 -6.62 -10.95
N LYS A 570 11.62 -5.73 -9.96
CA LYS A 570 12.04 -6.02 -8.57
C LYS A 570 10.91 -6.57 -7.69
N HIS A 571 9.67 -6.43 -8.15
CA HIS A 571 8.47 -6.70 -7.36
C HIS A 571 7.45 -7.51 -8.15
N MET A 572 6.62 -8.23 -7.40
CA MET A 572 5.54 -9.05 -7.92
C MET A 572 4.20 -8.47 -7.46
N GLU A 573 3.23 -8.39 -8.37
CA GLU A 573 1.89 -7.87 -8.11
C GLU A 573 0.95 -8.95 -7.55
N TRP A 574 1.24 -9.42 -6.32
CA TRP A 574 0.49 -10.50 -5.65
C TRP A 574 -1.02 -10.25 -5.56
N ARG A 575 -1.42 -8.99 -5.39
CA ARG A 575 -2.83 -8.56 -5.32
C ARG A 575 -3.57 -8.87 -6.61
N TYR A 576 -3.00 -8.51 -7.76
CA TYR A 576 -3.64 -8.75 -9.04
C TYR A 576 -3.51 -10.21 -9.48
N LEU A 577 -2.42 -10.91 -9.11
CA LEU A 577 -2.33 -12.36 -9.30
C LEU A 577 -3.47 -13.09 -8.56
N SER A 578 -3.87 -12.62 -7.37
CA SER A 578 -4.97 -13.23 -6.60
C SER A 578 -6.35 -13.08 -7.26
N LEU A 579 -6.47 -12.26 -8.31
CA LEU A 579 -7.66 -12.10 -9.13
C LEU A 579 -7.64 -12.97 -10.40
N CYS A 580 -6.53 -13.67 -10.66
CA CYS A 580 -6.42 -14.65 -11.74
C CYS A 580 -7.01 -15.99 -11.31
N SER A 581 -7.52 -16.76 -12.27
CA SER A 581 -7.99 -18.11 -12.00
C SER A 581 -6.81 -19.06 -11.74
N ASP A 582 -7.09 -20.17 -11.05
CA ASP A 582 -6.07 -21.20 -10.79
C ASP A 582 -5.53 -21.76 -12.13
N GLU A 583 -6.37 -21.86 -13.17
CA GLU A 583 -6.00 -22.32 -14.51
C GLU A 583 -5.05 -21.33 -15.21
N GLU A 584 -5.29 -20.02 -15.11
CA GLU A 584 -4.40 -18.99 -15.66
C GLU A 584 -3.01 -19.11 -15.03
N ILE A 585 -2.95 -19.27 -13.70
CA ILE A 585 -1.69 -19.40 -12.95
C ILE A 585 -0.97 -20.70 -13.31
N LYS A 586 -1.69 -21.83 -13.36
CA LYS A 586 -1.10 -23.14 -13.73
C LYS A 586 -0.56 -23.15 -15.14
N LEU A 587 -1.25 -22.53 -16.10
CA LEU A 587 -0.76 -22.37 -17.46
C LEU A 587 0.58 -21.62 -17.47
N VAL A 588 0.66 -20.47 -16.79
CA VAL A 588 1.90 -19.68 -16.68
C VAL A 588 3.06 -20.49 -16.13
N ILE A 589 2.83 -21.22 -15.04
CA ILE A 589 3.84 -22.08 -14.42
C ILE A 589 4.32 -23.13 -15.43
N ARG A 590 3.39 -23.77 -16.14
CA ARG A 590 3.70 -24.79 -17.15
C ARG A 590 4.59 -24.25 -18.25
N LEU A 591 4.31 -23.06 -18.79
CA LEU A 591 5.13 -22.45 -19.84
C LEU A 591 6.58 -22.26 -19.38
N ALA A 592 6.77 -21.75 -18.16
CA ALA A 592 8.11 -21.60 -17.59
C ALA A 592 8.79 -22.97 -17.42
N TRP A 593 8.07 -23.97 -16.91
CA TRP A 593 8.61 -25.31 -16.61
C TRP A 593 9.07 -26.07 -17.85
N ILE A 594 8.37 -25.90 -18.98
CA ILE A 594 8.77 -26.50 -20.27
C ILE A 594 9.80 -25.64 -21.03
N GLY A 595 10.28 -24.55 -20.41
CA GLY A 595 11.37 -23.72 -20.95
C GLY A 595 10.94 -22.75 -22.04
N ILE A 596 9.67 -22.35 -22.08
CA ILE A 596 9.24 -21.28 -22.99
C ILE A 596 9.65 -19.93 -22.40
N PRO A 597 10.48 -19.13 -23.08
CA PRO A 597 10.89 -17.82 -22.58
C PRO A 597 9.78 -16.76 -22.69
N PRO A 598 9.88 -15.64 -21.96
CA PRO A 598 8.93 -14.52 -22.07
C PRO A 598 8.93 -13.86 -23.47
N VAL A 599 10.02 -14.03 -24.21
CA VAL A 599 10.21 -13.55 -25.58
C VAL A 599 10.71 -14.69 -26.45
N THR A 600 10.08 -14.88 -27.59
CA THR A 600 10.29 -15.98 -28.54
C THR A 600 10.65 -15.44 -29.92
N PHE A 601 11.18 -16.30 -30.78
CA PHE A 601 11.62 -15.94 -32.13
C PHE A 601 10.76 -16.56 -33.24
N GLY A 602 9.53 -16.93 -32.91
CA GLY A 602 8.57 -17.49 -33.86
C GLY A 602 7.23 -17.83 -33.20
N PRO A 603 6.23 -18.20 -34.01
CA PRO A 603 4.88 -18.37 -33.53
C PRO A 603 4.75 -19.60 -32.61
N LEU A 604 4.15 -19.40 -31.45
CA LEU A 604 3.75 -20.49 -30.56
C LEU A 604 2.32 -21.00 -30.87
N PRO A 605 2.04 -22.30 -30.64
CA PRO A 605 0.68 -22.84 -30.62
C PRO A 605 -0.21 -22.11 -29.61
N LEU A 606 -1.53 -22.07 -29.84
CA LEU A 606 -2.49 -21.35 -28.98
C LEU A 606 -2.46 -21.85 -27.53
N GLN A 607 -2.27 -23.15 -27.30
CA GLN A 607 -2.16 -23.73 -25.96
C GLN A 607 -0.93 -23.28 -25.18
N HIS A 608 0.05 -22.64 -25.84
CA HIS A 608 1.26 -22.08 -25.24
C HIS A 608 1.23 -20.55 -25.18
N LYS A 609 0.04 -19.95 -25.30
CA LYS A 609 -0.18 -18.51 -25.20
C LYS A 609 -1.17 -18.22 -24.08
N PHE A 610 -1.11 -17.01 -23.56
CA PHE A 610 -2.11 -16.54 -22.59
C PHE A 610 -3.47 -16.41 -23.27
N LEU A 611 -4.54 -16.59 -22.48
CA LEU A 611 -5.93 -16.57 -22.97
C LEU A 611 -6.31 -15.20 -23.57
N HIS A 612 -5.74 -14.13 -23.04
CA HIS A 612 -6.13 -12.75 -23.32
C HIS A 612 -5.03 -11.95 -24.03
N GLY A 613 -4.01 -12.58 -24.64
CA GLY A 613 -2.95 -11.81 -25.30
C GLY A 613 -1.98 -12.56 -26.19
N HIS A 614 -1.09 -11.78 -26.80
CA HIS A 614 -0.01 -12.26 -27.67
C HIS A 614 1.27 -12.58 -26.86
N TYR A 615 1.11 -13.13 -25.67
CA TYR A 615 2.21 -13.50 -24.78
C TYR A 615 2.36 -15.02 -24.69
N PRO A 616 3.59 -15.58 -24.71
CA PRO A 616 4.90 -14.92 -24.86
C PRO A 616 5.09 -14.12 -26.16
N ILE A 617 5.93 -13.09 -26.11
CA ILE A 617 6.07 -12.12 -27.22
C ILE A 617 6.86 -12.76 -28.36
N ASP A 618 6.34 -12.76 -29.58
CA ASP A 618 7.09 -13.15 -30.78
C ASP A 618 7.86 -11.94 -31.32
N LEU A 619 9.14 -11.81 -30.96
CA LEU A 619 9.98 -10.67 -31.35
C LEU A 619 10.13 -10.55 -32.87
N SER A 620 10.17 -11.68 -33.58
CA SER A 620 10.27 -11.66 -35.04
C SER A 620 9.05 -11.00 -35.65
N ARG A 621 7.85 -11.31 -35.11
CA ARG A 621 6.62 -10.66 -35.53
C ARG A 621 6.60 -9.17 -35.18
N GLN A 622 7.02 -8.79 -33.98
CA GLN A 622 7.05 -7.38 -33.55
C GLN A 622 7.96 -6.52 -34.45
N VAL A 623 9.11 -7.06 -34.88
CA VAL A 623 10.00 -6.37 -35.84
C VAL A 623 9.36 -6.25 -37.22
N ILE A 624 8.68 -7.29 -37.72
CA ILE A 624 8.00 -7.26 -39.02
C ILE A 624 6.87 -6.24 -39.02
N ASP A 625 6.13 -6.14 -37.92
CA ASP A 625 4.99 -5.24 -37.78
C ASP A 625 5.42 -3.79 -37.47
N GLY A 626 6.70 -3.53 -37.22
CA GLY A 626 7.22 -2.19 -36.91
C GLY A 626 6.85 -1.69 -35.50
N GLU A 627 6.55 -2.61 -34.58
CA GLU A 627 6.03 -2.32 -33.23
C GLU A 627 7.15 -2.08 -32.20
N VAL A 628 8.42 -2.21 -32.62
CA VAL A 628 9.58 -2.02 -31.75
C VAL A 628 10.07 -0.57 -31.77
N LYS A 629 10.33 0.02 -30.60
CA LYS A 629 10.84 1.40 -30.49
C LYS A 629 11.85 1.58 -29.38
N LYS A 630 12.76 2.54 -29.56
CA LYS A 630 13.73 2.97 -28.55
C LYS A 630 13.04 3.91 -27.55
N ILE A 631 13.40 3.82 -26.27
CA ILE A 631 12.85 4.66 -25.19
C ILE A 631 13.89 5.68 -24.75
#